data_AF-A0A9C9NYS2-F1
#
_entry.id   AF-A0A9C9NYS2-F1
#
_cell.length_a   1.000
_cell.length_b   1.000
_cell.length_c   1.000
_cell.angle_alpha   90.00
_cell.angle_beta   90.00
_cell.angle_gamma   90.00
#
_symmetry.space_group_name_H-M   'P 1'
#
loop_
_entity.id
_entity.type
_entity.pdbx_description
1 polymer ?
#
loop_
_entity_poly.entity_id
_entity_poly.type
_entity_poly.pdbx_seq_one_letter_code
_entity_poly.pdbx_strand_id
1 'polypeptide(L)'
;MTRPIDLLRQGRKEELWQMCCGFLNLSLEQFMAIQKRLLLEQIELLKNSELGWRVMGGAMPETVEEFREQVPLTTYSDYLPELVEKREDVLPTKPAIWVHTVGRAGEYTIKLVPISEGSLHDIERVATGIGLLASCNSQGDFPIIKRVKSLSVAGSRYYGSGLVGHMMQRAFECQCLPSNVEEMAFQEKLTTGFGEALDKGIDGLGGLSAALVYVGEIFRQGVINLDSYFLLSHPRASARLLKGLIRSKLAGRPILPKDLWSIKVALGGGTDSAVFRKRAE
;
A
#
# COMPACT_ATOMS: atom_id res chain seq x y z
N MET A 1 -13.84 17.67 -5.19
CA MET A 1 -13.48 17.35 -3.79
C MET A 1 -12.00 17.67 -3.61
N THR A 2 -11.61 18.34 -2.52
CA THR A 2 -10.19 18.63 -2.25
C THR A 2 -9.41 17.33 -2.02
N ARG A 3 -8.31 17.13 -2.74
CA ARG A 3 -7.47 15.93 -2.59
C ARG A 3 -6.31 16.21 -1.62
N PRO A 4 -5.74 15.17 -0.97
CA PRO A 4 -4.63 15.36 -0.04
C PRO A 4 -3.41 16.08 -0.67
N ILE A 5 -3.12 15.78 -1.94
CA ILE A 5 -2.03 16.43 -2.69
C ILE A 5 -2.24 17.95 -2.85
N ASP A 6 -3.49 18.42 -2.93
CA ASP A 6 -3.78 19.85 -3.08
C ASP A 6 -3.41 20.61 -1.79
N LEU A 7 -3.77 20.04 -0.63
CA LEU A 7 -3.40 20.59 0.67
C LEU A 7 -1.90 20.54 0.91
N LEU A 8 -1.24 19.44 0.50
CA LEU A 8 0.21 19.30 0.58
C LEU A 8 0.94 20.38 -0.23
N ARG A 9 0.48 20.64 -1.47
CA ARG A 9 1.05 21.67 -2.35
C ARG A 9 0.86 23.09 -1.82
N GLN A 10 -0.29 23.34 -1.20
CA GLN A 10 -0.63 24.61 -0.55
C GLN A 10 0.06 24.79 0.81
N GLY A 11 0.73 23.77 1.33
CA GLY A 11 1.38 23.81 2.64
C GLY A 11 0.42 23.80 3.83
N ARG A 12 -0.86 23.42 3.62
CA ARG A 12 -1.93 23.41 4.62
C ARG A 12 -1.83 22.14 5.48
N LYS A 13 -0.79 22.07 6.32
CA LYS A 13 -0.43 20.87 7.09
C LYS A 13 -1.53 20.43 8.05
N GLU A 14 -2.12 21.36 8.79
CA GLU A 14 -3.13 21.08 9.81
C GLU A 14 -4.37 20.46 9.18
N GLU A 15 -4.82 21.01 8.05
CA GLU A 15 -5.98 20.48 7.32
C GLU A 15 -5.70 19.13 6.67
N LEU A 16 -4.48 18.95 6.14
CA LEU A 16 -4.05 17.67 5.60
C LEU A 16 -4.00 16.60 6.70
N TRP A 17 -3.45 16.95 7.87
CA TRP A 17 -3.44 16.06 9.04
C TRP A 17 -4.86 15.74 9.49
N GLN A 18 -5.73 16.74 9.60
CA GLN A 18 -7.11 16.51 10.04
C GLN A 18 -7.87 15.62 9.05
N MET A 19 -7.66 15.80 7.74
CA MET A 19 -8.27 14.98 6.70
C MET A 19 -7.84 13.51 6.77
N CYS A 20 -6.55 13.25 6.98
CA CYS A 20 -5.97 11.90 6.81
C CYS A 20 -5.72 11.16 8.14
N CYS A 21 -5.47 11.90 9.21
CA CYS A 21 -5.07 11.40 10.53
C CYS A 21 -5.97 11.91 11.67
N GLY A 22 -6.97 12.74 11.38
CA GLY A 22 -7.86 13.31 12.40
C GLY A 22 -8.64 12.26 13.21
N PHE A 23 -8.80 11.05 12.66
CA PHE A 23 -9.42 9.93 13.37
C PHE A 23 -8.69 9.53 14.65
N LEU A 24 -7.39 9.84 14.77
CA LEU A 24 -6.58 9.56 15.97
C LEU A 24 -7.03 10.37 17.19
N ASN A 25 -7.74 11.48 16.97
CA ASN A 25 -8.22 12.37 18.04
C ASN A 25 -9.65 12.06 18.47
N LEU A 26 -10.31 11.06 17.87
CA LEU A 26 -11.67 10.70 18.22
C LEU A 26 -11.69 9.98 19.56
N SER A 27 -12.65 10.33 20.42
CA SER A 27 -13.01 9.46 21.53
C SER A 27 -13.62 8.15 21.00
N LEU A 28 -13.60 7.09 21.80
CA LEU A 28 -14.23 5.83 21.43
C LEU A 28 -15.72 6.02 21.07
N GLU A 29 -16.43 6.87 21.83
CA GLU A 29 -17.84 7.18 21.57
C GLU A 29 -18.04 7.85 20.20
N GLN A 30 -17.22 8.86 19.88
CA GLN A 30 -17.28 9.54 18.58
C GLN A 30 -16.94 8.58 17.43
N PHE A 31 -15.91 7.74 17.62
CA PHE A 31 -15.52 6.74 16.64
C PHE A 31 -16.66 5.75 16.39
N MET A 32 -17.28 5.21 17.44
CA MET A 32 -18.39 4.26 17.32
C MET A 32 -19.64 4.87 16.71
N ALA A 33 -19.94 6.14 17.00
CA ALA A 33 -21.03 6.86 16.35
C ALA A 33 -20.82 6.96 14.82
N ILE A 34 -19.59 7.25 14.39
CA ILE A 34 -19.21 7.28 12.97
C ILE A 34 -19.32 5.89 12.35
N GLN A 35 -18.76 4.85 13.00
CA GLN A 35 -18.81 3.48 12.50
C GLN A 35 -20.26 2.98 12.34
N LYS A 36 -21.14 3.26 13.31
CA LYS A 36 -22.57 2.88 13.24
C LYS A 36 -23.25 3.56 12.04
N ARG A 37 -23.04 4.86 11.86
CA ARG A 37 -23.62 5.60 10.72
C ARG A 37 -23.12 5.04 9.39
N LEU A 38 -21.80 4.88 9.22
CA LEU A 38 -21.21 4.35 7.99
C LEU A 38 -21.67 2.92 7.69
N LEU A 39 -21.81 2.06 8.70
CA LEU A 39 -22.31 0.71 8.52
C LEU A 39 -23.75 0.71 8.00
N LEU A 40 -24.64 1.54 8.55
CA LEU A 40 -26.01 1.67 8.06
C LEU A 40 -26.06 2.20 6.62
N GLU A 41 -25.19 3.13 6.25
CA GLU A 41 -25.03 3.59 4.87
C GLU A 41 -24.62 2.43 3.93
N GLN A 42 -23.70 1.55 4.36
CA GLN A 42 -23.29 0.38 3.58
C GLN A 42 -24.41 -0.67 3.47
N ILE A 43 -25.17 -0.90 4.54
CA ILE A 43 -26.33 -1.80 4.52
C ILE A 43 -27.35 -1.30 3.49
N GLU A 44 -27.65 0.00 3.48
CA GLU A 44 -28.56 0.59 2.50
C GLU A 44 -28.08 0.39 1.06
N LEU A 45 -26.78 0.59 0.78
CA LEU A 45 -26.22 0.32 -0.54
C LEU A 45 -26.36 -1.15 -0.94
N LEU A 46 -26.11 -2.08 -0.02
CA LEU A 46 -26.23 -3.52 -0.27
C LEU A 46 -27.67 -3.93 -0.56
N LYS A 47 -28.64 -3.45 0.23
CA LYS A 47 -30.08 -3.73 0.02
C LYS A 47 -30.56 -3.35 -1.38
N ASN A 48 -29.96 -2.33 -1.97
CA ASN A 48 -30.30 -1.81 -3.30
C ASN A 48 -29.53 -2.50 -4.44
N SER A 49 -28.95 -3.68 -4.21
CA SER A 49 -28.19 -4.43 -5.20
C SER A 49 -28.53 -5.91 -5.19
N GLU A 50 -28.51 -6.55 -6.36
CA GLU A 50 -28.78 -7.99 -6.47
C GLU A 50 -27.73 -8.83 -5.71
N LEU A 51 -26.45 -8.45 -5.82
CA LEU A 51 -25.39 -9.13 -5.09
C LEU A 51 -25.57 -8.96 -3.57
N GLY A 52 -25.88 -7.75 -3.11
CA GLY A 52 -26.13 -7.45 -1.71
C GLY A 52 -27.31 -8.24 -1.15
N TRP A 53 -28.43 -8.28 -1.87
CA TRP A 53 -29.60 -9.10 -1.51
C TRP A 53 -29.23 -10.57 -1.32
N ARG A 54 -28.43 -11.13 -2.24
CA ARG A 54 -28.00 -12.53 -2.18
C ARG A 54 -27.09 -12.82 -0.98
N VAL A 55 -26.06 -11.99 -0.77
CA VAL A 55 -25.11 -12.21 0.35
C VAL A 55 -25.75 -11.96 1.72
N MET A 56 -26.83 -11.17 1.78
CA MET A 56 -27.65 -10.99 2.98
C MET A 56 -28.75 -12.06 3.12
N GLY A 57 -28.80 -13.09 2.26
CA GLY A 57 -29.81 -14.14 2.33
C GLY A 57 -31.24 -13.64 2.14
N GLY A 58 -31.40 -12.52 1.44
CA GLY A 58 -32.68 -11.81 1.26
C GLY A 58 -33.13 -10.96 2.44
N ALA A 59 -32.33 -10.86 3.51
CA ALA A 59 -32.60 -9.98 4.63
C ALA A 59 -32.49 -8.50 4.25
N MET A 60 -33.26 -7.65 4.94
CA MET A 60 -33.29 -6.19 4.78
C MET A 60 -33.14 -5.51 6.14
N PRO A 61 -32.00 -5.70 6.85
CA PRO A 61 -31.83 -5.16 8.20
C PRO A 61 -31.86 -3.63 8.20
N GLU A 62 -32.51 -3.06 9.21
CA GLU A 62 -32.59 -1.61 9.45
C GLU A 62 -31.68 -1.18 10.60
N THR A 63 -31.23 -2.13 11.42
CA THR A 63 -30.33 -1.89 12.56
C THR A 63 -29.04 -2.70 12.45
N VAL A 64 -28.03 -2.28 13.22
CA VAL A 64 -26.76 -3.02 13.32
C VAL A 64 -26.97 -4.38 13.99
N GLU A 65 -27.88 -4.44 14.94
CA GLU A 65 -28.25 -5.63 15.68
C GLU A 65 -28.90 -6.66 14.76
N GLU A 66 -29.91 -6.25 13.96
CA GLU A 66 -30.53 -7.11 12.95
C GLU A 66 -29.52 -7.57 11.90
N PHE A 67 -28.64 -6.68 11.43
CA PHE A 67 -27.59 -7.06 10.47
C PHE A 67 -26.69 -8.16 11.03
N ARG A 68 -26.29 -8.04 12.30
CA ARG A 68 -25.44 -9.05 12.97
C ARG A 68 -26.15 -10.38 13.21
N GLU A 69 -27.46 -10.37 13.44
CA GLU A 69 -28.26 -11.58 13.68
C GLU A 69 -28.62 -12.30 12.38
N GLN A 70 -28.87 -11.57 11.30
CA GLN A 70 -29.47 -12.10 10.07
C GLN A 70 -28.46 -12.34 8.94
N VAL A 71 -27.40 -11.52 8.85
CA VAL A 71 -26.45 -11.59 7.73
C VAL A 71 -25.28 -12.52 8.08
N PRO A 72 -25.07 -13.62 7.34
CA PRO A 72 -23.98 -14.54 7.61
C PRO A 72 -22.63 -13.93 7.25
N LEU A 73 -21.57 -14.45 7.87
CA LEU A 73 -20.21 -14.19 7.41
C LEU A 73 -20.01 -14.81 6.03
N THR A 74 -19.45 -14.03 5.12
CA THR A 74 -19.19 -14.46 3.74
C THR A 74 -17.74 -14.90 3.54
N THR A 75 -17.55 -15.68 2.49
CA THR A 75 -16.26 -16.02 1.89
C THR A 75 -16.28 -15.63 0.42
N TYR A 76 -15.13 -15.74 -0.26
CA TYR A 76 -15.06 -15.30 -1.67
C TYR A 76 -15.99 -16.09 -2.60
N SER A 77 -16.35 -17.33 -2.26
CA SER A 77 -17.28 -18.14 -3.07
C SER A 77 -18.69 -17.55 -3.11
N ASP A 78 -19.11 -16.82 -2.08
CA ASP A 78 -20.46 -16.25 -2.01
C ASP A 78 -20.67 -15.09 -3.01
N TYR A 79 -19.57 -14.62 -3.62
CA TYR A 79 -19.56 -13.57 -4.63
C TYR A 79 -19.33 -14.11 -6.06
N LEU A 80 -19.33 -15.43 -6.22
CA LEU A 80 -19.17 -16.09 -7.53
C LEU A 80 -20.54 -16.44 -8.14
N PRO A 81 -20.66 -16.37 -9.48
CA PRO A 81 -19.61 -15.99 -10.45
C PRO A 81 -19.44 -14.48 -10.66
N GLU A 82 -20.29 -13.65 -10.04
CA GLU A 82 -20.48 -12.22 -10.37
C GLU A 82 -19.18 -11.43 -10.42
N LEU A 83 -18.29 -11.58 -9.43
CA LEU A 83 -17.03 -10.82 -9.40
C LEU A 83 -16.02 -11.29 -10.45
N VAL A 84 -16.01 -12.58 -10.78
CA VAL A 84 -15.08 -13.14 -11.78
C VAL A 84 -15.52 -12.74 -13.19
N GLU A 85 -16.83 -12.78 -13.43
CA GLU A 85 -17.44 -12.33 -14.69
C GLU A 85 -17.53 -10.80 -14.80
N LYS A 86 -17.17 -10.08 -13.73
CA LYS A 86 -17.26 -8.62 -13.64
C LYS A 86 -18.66 -8.09 -13.96
N ARG A 87 -19.69 -8.76 -13.44
CA ARG A 87 -21.08 -8.30 -13.55
C ARG A 87 -21.26 -7.02 -12.74
N GLU A 88 -21.14 -5.86 -13.40
CA GLU A 88 -21.27 -4.56 -12.75
C GLU A 88 -22.72 -4.18 -12.42
N ASP A 89 -23.68 -4.79 -13.12
CA ASP A 89 -25.13 -4.55 -13.00
C ASP A 89 -25.72 -5.01 -11.66
N VAL A 90 -25.07 -5.97 -11.01
CA VAL A 90 -25.52 -6.54 -9.73
C VAL A 90 -24.84 -5.91 -8.50
N LEU A 91 -23.86 -5.03 -8.72
CA LEU A 91 -23.08 -4.43 -7.65
C LEU A 91 -23.81 -3.23 -7.02
N PRO A 92 -23.56 -2.92 -5.73
CA PRO A 92 -24.10 -1.72 -5.05
C PRO A 92 -23.74 -0.40 -5.73
N THR A 93 -22.61 -0.38 -6.43
CA THR A 93 -22.13 0.78 -7.17
C THR A 93 -21.29 0.30 -8.33
N LYS A 94 -21.28 1.08 -9.41
CA LYS A 94 -20.39 0.84 -10.54
C LYS A 94 -18.92 0.92 -10.07
N PRO A 95 -18.07 -0.07 -10.41
CA PRO A 95 -16.66 -0.03 -10.08
C PRO A 95 -15.91 0.97 -10.98
N ALA A 96 -14.91 1.63 -10.39
CA ALA A 96 -13.94 2.46 -11.11
C ALA A 96 -12.78 1.59 -11.65
N ILE A 97 -12.37 0.59 -10.87
CA ILE A 97 -11.29 -0.33 -11.22
C ILE A 97 -11.54 -1.70 -10.60
N TRP A 98 -11.05 -2.73 -11.29
CA TRP A 98 -10.98 -4.09 -10.77
C TRP A 98 -9.54 -4.38 -10.33
N VAL A 99 -9.37 -4.76 -9.08
CA VAL A 99 -8.09 -5.26 -8.56
C VAL A 99 -8.16 -6.76 -8.33
N HIS A 100 -7.03 -7.44 -8.39
CA HIS A 100 -6.90 -8.84 -8.05
C HIS A 100 -6.05 -9.05 -6.79
N THR A 101 -6.39 -10.06 -6.00
CA THR A 101 -5.52 -10.61 -4.96
C THR A 101 -5.20 -12.07 -5.27
N VAL A 102 -4.17 -12.60 -4.61
CA VAL A 102 -3.87 -14.04 -4.67
C VAL A 102 -5.10 -14.83 -4.20
N GLY A 103 -5.46 -15.86 -4.96
CA GLY A 103 -6.59 -16.74 -4.68
C GLY A 103 -6.25 -17.86 -3.68
N ARG A 104 -7.11 -18.87 -3.63
CA ARG A 104 -6.93 -20.07 -2.80
C ARG A 104 -6.64 -21.26 -3.70
N ALA A 105 -5.50 -21.92 -3.48
CA ALA A 105 -5.10 -23.09 -4.24
C ALA A 105 -6.20 -24.15 -4.23
N GLY A 106 -6.59 -24.66 -5.41
CA GLY A 106 -7.65 -25.65 -5.57
C GLY A 106 -9.08 -25.08 -5.68
N GLU A 107 -9.29 -23.78 -5.48
CA GLU A 107 -10.63 -23.15 -5.60
C GLU A 107 -10.66 -22.06 -6.69
N TYR A 108 -9.76 -21.07 -6.61
CA TYR A 108 -9.67 -19.98 -7.59
C TYR A 108 -8.25 -19.41 -7.57
N THR A 109 -7.68 -19.13 -8.74
CA THR A 109 -6.29 -18.65 -8.87
C THR A 109 -6.13 -17.19 -8.41
N ILE A 110 -7.14 -16.36 -8.65
CA ILE A 110 -7.18 -14.95 -8.27
C ILE A 110 -8.56 -14.59 -7.71
N LYS A 111 -8.60 -13.63 -6.78
CA LYS A 111 -9.84 -12.97 -6.36
C LYS A 111 -9.94 -11.61 -7.05
N LEU A 112 -10.98 -11.37 -7.82
CA LEU A 112 -11.30 -10.05 -8.38
C LEU A 112 -12.12 -9.26 -7.36
N VAL A 113 -11.73 -8.01 -7.14
CA VAL A 113 -12.34 -7.11 -6.17
C VAL A 113 -12.68 -5.80 -6.89
N PRO A 114 -13.97 -5.43 -6.96
CA PRO A 114 -14.39 -4.15 -7.52
C PRO A 114 -14.10 -3.02 -6.53
N ILE A 115 -13.50 -1.93 -7.01
CA ILE A 115 -13.23 -0.73 -6.21
C ILE A 115 -13.99 0.43 -6.84
N SER A 116 -14.85 1.09 -6.07
CA SER A 116 -15.62 2.26 -6.51
C SER A 116 -14.78 3.54 -6.50
N GLU A 117 -15.23 4.60 -7.19
CA GLU A 117 -14.59 5.93 -7.13
C GLU A 117 -14.52 6.47 -5.68
N GLY A 118 -15.59 6.29 -4.90
CA GLY A 118 -15.61 6.69 -3.49
C GLY A 118 -14.55 5.95 -2.67
N SER A 119 -14.43 4.63 -2.88
CA SER A 119 -13.40 3.82 -2.24
C SER A 119 -11.98 4.25 -2.65
N LEU A 120 -11.75 4.65 -3.91
CA LEU A 120 -10.45 5.16 -4.34
C LEU A 120 -10.08 6.46 -3.60
N HIS A 121 -11.05 7.35 -3.37
CA HIS A 121 -10.83 8.57 -2.60
C HIS A 121 -10.48 8.27 -1.13
N ASP A 122 -11.16 7.31 -0.51
CA ASP A 122 -10.87 6.93 0.87
C ASP A 122 -9.53 6.19 0.99
N ILE A 123 -9.20 5.32 0.03
CA ILE A 123 -7.87 4.68 -0.05
C ILE A 123 -6.78 5.75 -0.24
N GLU A 124 -6.99 6.78 -1.06
CA GLU A 124 -6.04 7.90 -1.22
C GLU A 124 -5.80 8.63 0.11
N ARG A 125 -6.87 8.90 0.89
CA ARG A 125 -6.74 9.53 2.22
C ARG A 125 -6.01 8.63 3.21
N VAL A 126 -6.33 7.34 3.26
CA VAL A 126 -5.69 6.36 4.15
C VAL A 126 -4.22 6.19 3.78
N ALA A 127 -3.91 6.02 2.50
CA ALA A 127 -2.56 5.95 1.97
C ALA A 127 -1.75 7.21 2.34
N THR A 128 -2.38 8.39 2.25
CA THR A 128 -1.76 9.63 2.69
C THR A 128 -1.49 9.60 4.19
N GLY A 129 -2.49 9.24 5.01
CA GLY A 129 -2.35 9.15 6.46
C GLY A 129 -1.22 8.21 6.90
N ILE A 130 -1.08 7.05 6.27
CA ILE A 130 0.03 6.12 6.50
C ILE A 130 1.39 6.81 6.24
N GLY A 131 1.53 7.53 5.13
CA GLY A 131 2.77 8.25 4.82
C GLY A 131 3.07 9.42 5.79
N LEU A 132 2.03 10.13 6.24
CA LEU A 132 2.18 11.17 7.27
C LEU A 132 2.64 10.58 8.59
N LEU A 133 2.00 9.51 9.05
CA LEU A 133 2.33 8.85 10.31
C LEU A 133 3.73 8.22 10.29
N ALA A 134 4.15 7.68 9.14
CA ALA A 134 5.49 7.10 9.01
C ALA A 134 6.61 8.14 8.88
N SER A 135 6.28 9.42 8.67
CA SER A 135 7.26 10.51 8.54
C SER A 135 7.20 11.54 9.66
N CYS A 136 6.19 11.50 10.53
CA CYS A 136 6.02 12.47 11.60
C CYS A 136 6.94 12.20 12.80
N ASN A 137 7.46 13.26 13.42
CA ASN A 137 8.14 13.17 14.72
C ASN A 137 7.14 13.23 15.88
N SER A 138 6.11 14.07 15.71
CA SER A 138 4.99 14.22 16.62
C SER A 138 3.73 14.55 15.82
N GLN A 139 2.57 14.50 16.46
CA GLN A 139 1.28 14.75 15.80
C GLN A 139 1.27 16.09 15.06
N GLY A 140 0.98 16.07 13.76
CA GLY A 140 0.96 17.27 12.91
C GLY A 140 2.35 17.79 12.50
N ASP A 141 3.43 17.34 13.15
CA ASP A 141 4.80 17.67 12.78
C ASP A 141 5.39 16.59 11.87
N PHE A 142 5.17 16.78 10.57
CA PHE A 142 5.78 16.00 9.52
C PHE A 142 6.52 16.90 8.52
N PRO A 143 7.64 16.43 7.96
CA PRO A 143 8.31 17.13 6.88
C PRO A 143 7.39 17.16 5.65
N ILE A 144 7.29 18.31 4.98
CA ILE A 144 6.68 18.35 3.64
C ILE A 144 7.70 17.72 2.69
N ILE A 145 7.63 16.39 2.53
CA ILE A 145 8.56 15.69 1.65
C ILE A 145 8.07 15.85 0.21
N LYS A 146 8.54 16.90 -0.47
CA LYS A 146 8.39 17.02 -1.91
C LYS A 146 9.36 16.05 -2.58
N ARG A 147 8.87 15.22 -3.51
CA ARG A 147 9.68 14.33 -4.35
C ARG A 147 10.44 13.25 -3.58
N VAL A 148 9.73 12.47 -2.76
CA VAL A 148 10.28 11.23 -2.16
C VAL A 148 10.69 10.29 -3.29
N LYS A 149 11.92 9.76 -3.26
CA LYS A 149 12.28 8.60 -4.09
C LYS A 149 12.06 7.34 -3.27
N SER A 150 11.09 6.52 -3.66
CA SER A 150 10.82 5.26 -2.98
C SER A 150 11.19 4.08 -3.87
N LEU A 151 11.91 3.11 -3.33
CA LEU A 151 12.01 1.81 -3.99
C LEU A 151 10.65 1.11 -3.86
N SER A 152 10.03 0.79 -4.99
CA SER A 152 8.72 0.11 -5.01
C SER A 152 8.92 -1.39 -5.01
N VAL A 153 8.53 -2.03 -3.91
CA VAL A 153 8.49 -3.50 -3.80
C VAL A 153 7.05 -4.03 -3.98
N ALA A 154 6.10 -3.14 -4.27
CA ALA A 154 4.70 -3.49 -4.48
C ALA A 154 4.48 -4.11 -5.87
N GLY A 155 3.42 -4.93 -5.99
CA GLY A 155 2.97 -5.50 -7.25
C GLY A 155 2.43 -4.44 -8.23
N SER A 156 1.90 -4.88 -9.37
CA SER A 156 1.22 -3.97 -10.30
C SER A 156 0.07 -3.22 -9.61
N ARG A 157 -0.33 -2.06 -10.14
CA ARG A 157 -1.47 -1.28 -9.60
C ARG A 157 -2.79 -2.05 -9.51
N TYR A 158 -2.89 -3.15 -10.25
CA TYR A 158 -4.04 -4.04 -10.23
C TYR A 158 -3.99 -5.04 -9.07
N TYR A 159 -2.89 -5.18 -8.33
CA TYR A 159 -2.89 -5.86 -7.03
C TYR A 159 -3.30 -4.91 -5.92
N GLY A 160 -4.00 -5.39 -4.89
CA GLY A 160 -4.44 -4.55 -3.77
C GLY A 160 -3.30 -3.74 -3.11
N SER A 161 -2.15 -4.37 -2.86
CA SER A 161 -0.96 -3.68 -2.34
C SER A 161 -0.35 -2.69 -3.33
N GLY A 162 -0.40 -3.00 -4.63
CA GLY A 162 0.05 -2.09 -5.69
C GLY A 162 -0.89 -0.89 -5.86
N LEU A 163 -2.20 -1.06 -5.65
CA LEU A 163 -3.16 0.05 -5.65
C LEU A 163 -2.84 1.04 -4.53
N VAL A 164 -2.60 0.57 -3.31
CA VAL A 164 -2.20 1.44 -2.19
C VAL A 164 -0.89 2.15 -2.50
N GLY A 165 0.11 1.44 -3.02
CA GLY A 165 1.39 2.06 -3.45
C GLY A 165 1.19 3.13 -4.53
N HIS A 166 0.33 2.88 -5.52
CA HIS A 166 -0.02 3.84 -6.55
C HIS A 166 -0.76 5.07 -5.98
N MET A 167 -1.66 4.88 -5.02
CA MET A 167 -2.33 5.99 -4.34
C MET A 167 -1.37 6.82 -3.50
N MET A 168 -0.39 6.19 -2.82
CA MET A 168 0.68 6.92 -2.13
C MET A 168 1.52 7.77 -3.08
N GLN A 169 1.84 7.26 -4.27
CA GLN A 169 2.55 8.03 -5.30
C GLN A 169 1.77 9.29 -5.68
N ARG A 170 0.46 9.17 -5.88
CA ARG A 170 -0.43 10.28 -6.21
C ARG A 170 -0.55 11.29 -5.06
N ALA A 171 -0.50 10.82 -3.82
CA ALA A 171 -0.63 11.64 -2.63
C ALA A 171 0.63 12.47 -2.31
N PHE A 172 1.84 11.93 -2.52
CA PHE A 172 3.09 12.51 -2.00
C PHE A 172 4.09 13.01 -3.06
N GLU A 173 3.69 13.16 -4.33
CA GLU A 173 4.65 13.40 -5.43
C GLU A 173 5.85 12.41 -5.37
N CYS A 174 5.59 11.17 -4.97
CA CYS A 174 6.62 10.17 -4.77
C CYS A 174 7.02 9.56 -6.12
N GLN A 175 8.31 9.60 -6.42
CA GLN A 175 8.90 8.89 -7.54
C GLN A 175 9.22 7.45 -7.11
N CYS A 176 8.50 6.48 -7.65
CA CYS A 176 8.83 5.09 -7.45
C CYS A 176 9.93 4.62 -8.41
N LEU A 177 10.85 3.82 -7.87
CA LEU A 177 11.92 3.16 -8.63
C LEU A 177 11.62 1.65 -8.66
N PRO A 178 11.69 0.98 -9.82
CA PRO A 178 11.99 1.54 -11.15
C PRO A 178 10.82 2.38 -11.69
N SER A 179 11.11 3.27 -12.64
CA SER A 179 10.09 4.19 -13.18
C SER A 179 9.03 3.49 -14.06
N ASN A 180 9.34 2.28 -14.57
CA ASN A 180 8.48 1.43 -15.42
C ASN A 180 8.00 0.16 -14.66
N VAL A 181 6.87 0.25 -13.97
CA VAL A 181 6.44 -0.81 -13.03
C VAL A 181 5.49 -1.84 -13.64
N GLU A 182 4.84 -1.59 -14.78
CA GLU A 182 3.67 -2.39 -15.19
C GLU A 182 4.01 -3.70 -15.93
N GLU A 183 5.12 -3.78 -16.68
CA GLU A 183 5.37 -4.92 -17.61
C GLU A 183 6.49 -5.89 -17.18
N MET A 184 7.24 -5.59 -16.13
CA MET A 184 8.41 -6.40 -15.77
C MET A 184 8.06 -7.58 -14.83
N ALA A 185 8.88 -8.62 -14.83
CA ALA A 185 8.82 -9.65 -13.79
C ALA A 185 9.30 -9.09 -12.44
N PHE A 186 8.85 -9.66 -11.32
CA PHE A 186 9.18 -9.13 -9.98
C PHE A 186 10.70 -9.05 -9.72
N GLN A 187 11.46 -10.08 -10.08
CA GLN A 187 12.93 -10.09 -9.94
C GLN A 187 13.60 -9.01 -10.77
N GLU A 188 13.13 -8.81 -12.00
CA GLU A 188 13.63 -7.79 -12.91
C GLU A 188 13.34 -6.38 -12.37
N LYS A 189 12.15 -6.16 -11.82
CA LYS A 189 11.80 -4.89 -11.13
C LYS A 189 12.74 -4.61 -9.98
N LEU A 190 13.06 -5.62 -9.16
CA LEU A 190 13.98 -5.46 -8.05
C LEU A 190 15.37 -5.07 -8.55
N THR A 191 15.93 -5.79 -9.51
CA THR A 191 17.27 -5.51 -10.05
C THR A 191 17.37 -4.12 -10.68
N THR A 192 16.42 -3.75 -11.54
CA THR A 192 16.38 -2.42 -12.16
C THR A 192 16.12 -1.32 -11.13
N GLY A 193 15.19 -1.55 -10.20
CA GLY A 193 14.91 -0.64 -9.10
C GLY A 193 16.13 -0.42 -8.19
N PHE A 194 16.91 -1.46 -7.91
CA PHE A 194 18.16 -1.35 -7.15
C PHE A 194 19.22 -0.56 -7.90
N GLY A 195 19.39 -0.77 -9.20
CA GLY A 195 20.28 0.05 -10.03
C GLY A 195 19.93 1.54 -9.95
N GLU A 196 18.65 1.87 -10.20
CA GLU A 196 18.17 3.25 -10.09
C GLU A 196 18.32 3.81 -8.66
N ALA A 197 18.04 3.01 -7.63
CA ALA A 197 18.19 3.41 -6.22
C ALA A 197 19.65 3.64 -5.83
N LEU A 198 20.57 2.84 -6.36
CA LEU A 198 22.00 3.01 -6.15
C LEU A 198 22.54 4.25 -6.84
N ASP A 199 22.04 4.63 -8.01
CA ASP A 199 22.46 5.88 -8.66
C ASP A 199 21.80 7.11 -8.04
N LYS A 200 20.47 7.15 -8.07
CA LYS A 200 19.65 8.32 -7.70
C LYS A 200 19.50 8.52 -6.20
N GLY A 201 19.76 7.48 -5.40
CA GLY A 201 19.41 7.43 -3.98
C GLY A 201 17.93 7.19 -3.76
N ILE A 202 17.58 6.68 -2.57
CA ILE A 202 16.19 6.54 -2.10
C ILE A 202 16.03 7.21 -0.73
N ASP A 203 14.86 7.79 -0.54
CA ASP A 203 14.38 8.40 0.70
C ASP A 203 13.40 7.47 1.43
N GLY A 204 12.74 6.58 0.70
CA GLY A 204 11.72 5.69 1.22
C GLY A 204 11.84 4.26 0.72
N LEU A 205 11.30 3.33 1.51
CA LEU A 205 11.12 1.93 1.14
C LEU A 205 9.73 1.48 1.59
N GLY A 206 8.97 0.83 0.71
CA GLY A 206 7.62 0.39 1.03
C GLY A 206 7.21 -0.89 0.32
N GLY A 207 6.50 -1.77 1.02
CA GLY A 207 5.98 -3.00 0.46
C GLY A 207 5.38 -3.96 1.48
N LEU A 208 5.06 -5.17 1.01
CA LEU A 208 4.71 -6.27 1.90
C LEU A 208 5.90 -6.62 2.81
N SER A 209 5.65 -6.98 4.06
CA SER A 209 6.72 -7.24 5.03
C SER A 209 7.67 -8.37 4.57
N ALA A 210 7.14 -9.45 3.99
CA ALA A 210 7.95 -10.51 3.39
C ALA A 210 8.81 -10.00 2.22
N ALA A 211 8.30 -9.06 1.44
CA ALA A 211 9.04 -8.48 0.32
C ALA A 211 10.20 -7.59 0.81
N LEU A 212 10.00 -6.83 1.90
CA LEU A 212 11.07 -6.07 2.55
C LEU A 212 12.17 -6.99 3.10
N VAL A 213 11.78 -8.09 3.76
CA VAL A 213 12.73 -9.10 4.24
C VAL A 213 13.47 -9.75 3.08
N TYR A 214 12.76 -10.08 1.99
CA TYR A 214 13.36 -10.65 0.79
C TYR A 214 14.42 -9.72 0.17
N VAL A 215 14.14 -8.41 0.10
CA VAL A 215 15.13 -7.41 -0.29
C VAL A 215 16.35 -7.48 0.62
N GLY A 216 16.16 -7.49 1.95
CA GLY A 216 17.26 -7.63 2.92
C GLY A 216 18.11 -8.89 2.73
N GLU A 217 17.48 -10.03 2.44
CA GLU A 217 18.17 -11.30 2.18
C GLU A 217 18.99 -11.26 0.88
N ILE A 218 18.48 -10.63 -0.18
CA ILE A 218 19.23 -10.44 -1.44
C ILE A 218 20.55 -9.69 -1.16
N PHE A 219 20.51 -8.62 -0.36
CA PHE A 219 21.72 -7.89 0.05
C PHE A 219 22.65 -8.76 0.88
N ARG A 220 22.11 -9.50 1.86
CA ARG A 220 22.89 -10.37 2.75
C ARG A 220 23.62 -11.48 1.99
N GLN A 221 22.98 -12.05 0.97
CA GLN A 221 23.54 -13.11 0.14
C GLN A 221 24.48 -12.59 -0.96
N GLY A 222 24.58 -11.27 -1.15
CA GLY A 222 25.41 -10.68 -2.20
C GLY A 222 24.90 -10.98 -3.62
N VAL A 223 23.61 -11.30 -3.75
CA VAL A 223 22.98 -11.75 -5.01
C VAL A 223 22.77 -10.59 -5.98
N ILE A 224 23.05 -9.35 -5.58
CA ILE A 224 22.95 -8.18 -6.46
C ILE A 224 24.11 -8.20 -7.44
N ASN A 225 23.90 -8.90 -8.55
CA ASN A 225 24.85 -8.99 -9.65
C ASN A 225 24.70 -7.74 -10.52
N LEU A 226 25.29 -6.63 -10.08
CA LEU A 226 25.35 -5.40 -10.88
C LEU A 226 26.42 -5.55 -11.94
N ASP A 227 26.06 -5.24 -13.18
CA ASP A 227 27.01 -5.21 -14.28
C ASP A 227 28.19 -4.27 -13.95
N SER A 228 29.42 -4.74 -14.18
CA SER A 228 30.63 -3.92 -14.02
C SER A 228 30.56 -2.66 -14.90
N TYR A 229 29.94 -2.76 -16.08
CA TYR A 229 29.69 -1.62 -16.95
C TYR A 229 28.74 -0.59 -16.31
N PHE A 230 27.70 -1.05 -15.60
CA PHE A 230 26.78 -0.16 -14.88
C PHE A 230 27.52 0.62 -13.78
N LEU A 231 28.37 -0.05 -13.00
CA LEU A 231 29.15 0.60 -11.95
C LEU A 231 30.16 1.62 -12.49
N LEU A 232 30.76 1.34 -13.65
CA LEU A 232 31.68 2.28 -14.32
C LEU A 232 30.95 3.51 -14.87
N SER A 233 29.74 3.32 -15.42
CA SER A 233 28.93 4.40 -15.98
C SER A 233 28.21 5.26 -14.91
N HIS A 234 28.05 4.75 -13.69
CA HIS A 234 27.34 5.43 -12.60
C HIS A 234 28.26 5.65 -11.39
N PRO A 235 29.12 6.69 -11.39
CA PRO A 235 30.09 6.92 -10.32
C PRO A 235 29.45 7.13 -8.95
N ARG A 236 28.22 7.68 -8.90
CA ARG A 236 27.44 7.83 -7.66
C ARG A 236 27.02 6.48 -7.08
N ALA A 237 26.60 5.55 -7.93
CA ALA A 237 26.27 4.18 -7.53
C ALA A 237 27.50 3.47 -6.96
N SER A 238 28.63 3.56 -7.65
CA SER A 238 29.90 2.98 -7.20
C SER A 238 30.38 3.54 -5.86
N ALA A 239 30.34 4.86 -5.68
CA ALA A 239 30.71 5.49 -4.42
C ALA A 239 29.79 5.05 -3.27
N ARG A 240 28.47 4.94 -3.52
CA ARG A 240 27.49 4.50 -2.53
C ARG A 240 27.70 3.02 -2.14
N LEU A 241 27.93 2.15 -3.12
CA LEU A 241 28.23 0.74 -2.89
C LEU A 241 29.52 0.56 -2.10
N LEU A 242 30.60 1.24 -2.48
CA LEU A 242 31.88 1.20 -1.78
C LEU A 242 31.74 1.65 -0.33
N LYS A 243 31.04 2.76 -0.08
CA LYS A 243 30.74 3.25 1.27
C LYS A 243 29.96 2.21 2.08
N GLY A 244 28.99 1.55 1.47
CA GLY A 244 28.22 0.48 2.11
C GLY A 244 29.08 -0.72 2.49
N LEU A 245 29.97 -1.15 1.60
CA LEU A 245 30.92 -2.25 1.84
C LEU A 245 31.91 -1.95 2.96
N ILE A 246 32.41 -0.71 3.04
CA ILE A 246 33.29 -0.28 4.14
C ILE A 246 32.53 -0.35 5.47
N ARG A 247 31.32 0.21 5.52
CA ARG A 247 30.47 0.20 6.74
C ARG A 247 30.14 -1.21 7.21
N SER A 248 29.79 -2.11 6.29
CA SER A 248 29.43 -3.49 6.64
C SER A 248 30.64 -4.27 7.17
N LYS A 249 31.81 -4.11 6.53
CA LYS A 249 33.08 -4.70 7.00
C LYS A 249 33.48 -4.22 8.38
N LEU A 250 33.40 -2.91 8.64
CA LEU A 250 33.68 -2.34 9.98
C LEU A 250 32.72 -2.86 11.05
N ALA A 251 31.48 -3.20 10.67
CA ALA A 251 30.47 -3.77 11.55
C ALA A 251 30.53 -5.32 11.65
N GLY A 252 31.47 -5.98 10.97
CA GLY A 252 31.62 -7.45 11.02
C GLY A 252 30.41 -8.25 10.49
N ARG A 253 29.61 -7.67 9.60
CA ARG A 253 28.39 -8.30 9.06
C ARG A 253 28.25 -8.11 7.55
N PRO A 254 27.39 -8.88 6.86
CA PRO A 254 27.05 -8.62 5.46
C PRO A 254 26.45 -7.23 5.24
N ILE A 255 26.51 -6.76 4.00
CA ILE A 255 25.92 -5.49 3.59
C ILE A 255 24.40 -5.53 3.76
N LEU A 256 23.85 -4.43 4.27
CA LEU A 256 22.41 -4.24 4.44
C LEU A 256 21.99 -2.92 3.77
N PRO A 257 20.70 -2.76 3.43
CA PRO A 257 20.19 -1.51 2.85
C PRO A 257 20.57 -0.23 3.63
N LYS A 258 20.61 -0.30 4.98
CA LYS A 258 21.01 0.82 5.84
C LYS A 258 22.46 1.28 5.67
N ASP A 259 23.32 0.46 5.09
CA ASP A 259 24.71 0.84 4.80
C ASP A 259 24.79 1.75 3.57
N LEU A 260 23.86 1.56 2.62
CA LEU A 260 23.80 2.21 1.32
C LEU A 260 22.96 3.49 1.33
N TRP A 261 21.84 3.48 2.06
CA TRP A 261 20.88 4.57 2.06
C TRP A 261 20.51 5.02 3.46
N SER A 262 20.25 6.31 3.59
CA SER A 262 19.64 6.91 4.78
C SER A 262 18.13 7.03 4.54
N ILE A 263 17.42 5.94 4.81
CA ILE A 263 15.97 5.86 4.65
C ILE A 263 15.30 6.78 5.67
N LYS A 264 14.40 7.66 5.19
CA LYS A 264 13.58 8.56 6.02
C LYS A 264 12.26 7.91 6.41
N VAL A 265 11.71 7.08 5.52
CA VAL A 265 10.41 6.44 5.69
C VAL A 265 10.49 4.97 5.27
N ALA A 266 10.14 4.06 6.17
CA ALA A 266 10.02 2.64 5.89
C ALA A 266 8.59 2.18 6.18
N LEU A 267 7.93 1.57 5.19
CA LEU A 267 6.53 1.15 5.27
C LEU A 267 6.42 -0.36 5.05
N GLY A 268 6.01 -1.08 6.09
CA GLY A 268 5.63 -2.48 6.02
C GLY A 268 4.12 -2.64 6.19
N GLY A 269 3.52 -3.54 5.41
CA GLY A 269 2.11 -3.88 5.53
C GLY A 269 1.81 -5.29 5.05
N GLY A 270 0.56 -5.73 5.26
CA GLY A 270 0.11 -7.08 4.90
C GLY A 270 -0.13 -7.98 6.10
N THR A 271 -0.86 -9.08 5.87
CA THR A 271 -1.18 -10.10 6.89
C THR A 271 0.07 -10.81 7.42
N ASP A 272 1.15 -10.77 6.67
CA ASP A 272 2.46 -11.34 6.97
C ASP A 272 3.29 -10.46 7.93
N SER A 273 2.86 -9.22 8.20
CA SER A 273 3.60 -8.27 9.05
C SER A 273 3.81 -8.81 10.46
N ALA A 274 2.84 -9.51 11.04
CA ALA A 274 2.99 -10.12 12.37
C ALA A 274 4.15 -11.15 12.43
N VAL A 275 4.42 -11.83 11.32
CA VAL A 275 5.47 -12.85 11.20
C VAL A 275 6.82 -12.22 10.90
N PHE A 276 6.85 -11.22 10.01
CA PHE A 276 8.11 -10.65 9.50
C PHE A 276 8.58 -9.37 10.18
N ARG A 277 7.77 -8.76 11.07
CA ARG A 277 8.07 -7.47 11.72
C ARG A 277 9.51 -7.37 12.24
N LYS A 278 9.94 -8.29 13.11
CA LYS A 278 11.29 -8.28 13.71
C LYS A 278 12.43 -8.43 12.69
N ARG A 279 12.16 -9.02 11.52
CA ARG A 279 13.15 -9.18 10.45
C ARG A 279 13.16 -7.98 9.50
N ALA A 280 12.06 -7.25 9.42
CA ALA A 280 11.93 -6.05 8.61
C ALA A 280 12.48 -4.79 9.31
N GLU A 281 12.36 -4.73 10.65
CA GLU A 281 13.01 -3.74 11.52
C GLU A 281 14.55 -3.91 11.55
#